data_AF-A0A7S0FK50-F1
#
_entry.id   AF-A0A7S0FK50-F1
#
_cell.length_a   1.000
_cell.length_b   1.000
_cell.length_c   1.000
_cell.angle_alpha   90.00
_cell.angle_beta   90.00
_cell.angle_gamma   90.00
#
_symmetry.space_group_name_H-M   'P 1'
#
loop_
_entity.id
_entity.type
_entity.pdbx_description
1 polymer ?
#
loop_
_entity_poly.entity_id
_entity_poly.type
_entity_poly.pdbx_seq_one_letter_code
_entity_poly.pdbx_strand_id
1 'polypeptide(L)'
;MQANPAGMPLLTFVVLTQPLVIAGVVDENEACLCVFDIDRTLTGRQGSAGIDCPRDKTVEGVWDAAYSGGVFTLSELSVQGLSSTFCGSCYLGVCSAGGASGSGSEERAYLEEHVLVTGPQQQLAQRLPSAKAWSRSGQVDSPFVVYQQEIVDDRGVFTCADVAARLPAYEEVLPTPAPTLTSTPPPMPAPTPAPTPAPTPAPT
;
A
#
# COMPACT_ATOMS: atom_id res chain seq x y z
N MET A 1 8.40 42.70 12.44
CA MET A 1 7.57 41.60 12.96
C MET A 1 7.43 40.58 11.85
N GLN A 2 8.26 39.54 11.86
CA GLN A 2 8.28 38.48 10.85
C GLN A 2 7.26 37.41 11.30
N ALA A 3 6.23 37.17 10.51
CA ALA A 3 5.34 36.04 10.72
C ALA A 3 5.99 34.80 10.10
N ASN A 4 6.33 33.81 10.92
CA ASN A 4 6.70 32.47 10.49
C ASN A 4 5.41 31.71 10.13
N PRO A 5 5.32 31.02 8.98
CA PRO A 5 4.18 30.19 8.66
C PRO A 5 4.18 28.94 9.55
N ALA A 6 3.02 28.66 10.14
CA ALA A 6 2.76 27.51 10.99
C ALA A 6 3.13 26.22 10.27
N GLY A 7 3.86 25.35 10.98
CA GLY A 7 4.20 24.01 10.54
C GLY A 7 2.94 23.19 10.29
N MET A 8 2.81 22.69 9.06
CA MET A 8 2.02 21.50 8.80
C MET A 8 2.76 20.30 9.42
N PRO A 9 2.09 19.37 10.11
CA PRO A 9 2.73 18.13 10.50
C PRO A 9 3.15 17.41 9.23
N LEU A 10 4.44 17.11 9.12
CA LEU A 10 4.95 16.20 8.11
C LEU A 10 4.19 14.89 8.27
N LEU A 11 3.46 14.49 7.23
CA LEU A 11 2.94 13.13 7.09
C LEU A 11 4.16 12.21 7.02
N THR A 12 4.54 11.60 8.14
CA THR A 12 5.64 10.63 8.17
C THR A 12 5.18 9.37 7.46
N PHE A 13 5.51 9.24 6.18
CA PHE A 13 5.45 7.96 5.47
C PHE A 13 6.51 7.04 6.09
N VAL A 14 6.08 6.14 6.97
CA VAL A 14 6.93 5.05 7.42
C VAL A 14 6.85 3.94 6.37
N VAL A 15 7.82 3.90 5.45
CA VAL A 15 8.07 2.71 4.63
C VAL A 15 8.98 1.82 5.46
N LEU A 16 8.42 0.77 6.06
CA LEU A 16 9.23 -0.29 6.67
C LEU A 16 9.89 -1.08 5.54
N THR A 17 11.08 -0.67 5.13
CA THR A 17 12.03 -1.50 4.37
C THR A 17 12.93 -2.20 5.38
N GLN A 18 12.36 -3.10 6.18
CA GLN A 18 13.22 -4.06 6.87
C GLN A 18 13.51 -5.18 5.88
N PRO A 19 14.78 -5.42 5.50
CA PRO A 19 15.10 -6.61 4.75
C PRO A 19 14.81 -7.81 5.64
N LEU A 20 13.85 -8.63 5.23
CA LEU A 20 13.57 -9.87 5.93
C LEU A 20 14.65 -10.88 5.54
N VAL A 21 15.72 -10.95 6.33
CA VAL A 21 16.80 -11.92 6.11
C VAL A 21 16.32 -13.31 6.54
N ILE A 22 15.74 -14.06 5.61
CA ILE A 22 15.58 -15.51 5.73
C ILE A 22 16.61 -16.19 4.82
N ALA A 23 17.55 -16.92 5.44
CA ALA A 23 18.46 -17.85 4.77
C ALA A 23 19.32 -17.30 3.60
N GLY A 24 19.70 -16.02 3.61
CA GLY A 24 20.75 -15.49 2.72
C GLY A 24 20.37 -15.36 1.23
N VAL A 25 19.08 -15.31 0.91
CA VAL A 25 18.56 -14.96 -0.42
C VAL A 25 17.80 -13.65 -0.31
N VAL A 26 18.17 -12.66 -1.14
CA VAL A 26 17.31 -11.51 -1.43
C VAL A 26 16.26 -11.98 -2.42
N ASP A 27 15.00 -12.03 -1.99
CA ASP A 27 13.87 -12.23 -2.87
C ASP A 27 13.53 -10.87 -3.51
N GLU A 28 13.49 -10.78 -4.84
CA GLU A 28 13.09 -9.56 -5.57
C GLU A 28 11.59 -9.23 -5.37
N ASN A 29 10.91 -9.94 -4.47
CA ASN A 29 9.52 -9.78 -4.10
C ASN A 29 9.34 -9.81 -2.57
N GLU A 30 10.19 -9.09 -1.83
CA GLU A 30 9.97 -8.79 -0.41
C GLU A 30 8.52 -8.32 -0.22
N ALA A 31 7.75 -9.08 0.55
CA ALA A 31 6.38 -8.73 0.91
C ALA A 31 6.37 -7.37 1.61
N CYS A 32 5.96 -6.31 0.91
CA CYS A 32 5.82 -4.97 1.46
C CYS A 32 4.40 -4.71 1.96
N LEU A 33 4.28 -3.84 2.97
CA LEU A 33 3.00 -3.38 3.52
C LEU A 33 2.96 -1.85 3.50
N CYS A 34 1.93 -1.28 2.87
CA CYS A 34 1.64 0.15 2.95
C CYS A 34 0.43 0.39 3.84
N VAL A 35 0.61 1.13 4.93
CA VAL A 35 -0.45 1.44 5.89
C VAL A 35 -0.85 2.90 5.76
N PHE A 36 -2.15 3.17 5.65
CA PHE A 36 -2.70 4.51 5.51
C PHE A 36 -3.73 4.81 6.58
N ASP A 37 -3.86 6.08 6.96
CA ASP A 37 -5.08 6.55 7.60
C ASP A 37 -6.24 6.56 6.59
N ILE A 38 -7.48 6.54 7.06
CA ILE A 38 -8.67 6.67 6.22
C ILE A 38 -8.96 8.14 6.00
N ASP A 39 -9.24 8.84 7.10
CA ASP A 39 -9.80 10.18 7.11
C ASP A 39 -8.79 11.19 6.56
N ARG A 40 -9.13 11.84 5.44
CA ARG A 40 -8.26 12.85 4.78
C ARG A 40 -6.94 12.29 4.23
N THR A 41 -6.82 10.97 4.11
CA THR A 41 -5.73 10.29 3.42
C THR A 41 -6.26 9.41 2.29
N LEU A 42 -7.05 8.37 2.60
CA LEU A 42 -7.78 7.59 1.59
C LEU A 42 -9.10 8.26 1.20
N THR A 43 -9.70 9.03 2.11
CA THR A 43 -10.87 9.86 1.86
C THR A 43 -10.47 11.31 1.68
N GLY A 44 -11.21 12.04 0.86
CA GLY A 44 -11.13 13.49 0.72
C GLY A 44 -12.07 14.20 1.69
N ARG A 45 -12.10 15.52 1.65
CA ARG A 45 -13.13 16.28 2.37
C ARG A 45 -14.48 16.10 1.70
N GLN A 46 -15.53 15.87 2.49
CA GLN A 46 -16.89 15.81 1.93
C GLN A 46 -17.23 17.16 1.26
N GLY A 47 -17.66 17.09 0.00
CA GLY A 47 -17.99 18.28 -0.82
C GLY A 47 -16.81 19.03 -1.43
N SER A 48 -15.56 18.56 -1.31
CA SER A 48 -14.40 19.21 -1.97
C SER A 48 -14.11 18.68 -3.37
N ALA A 49 -14.66 17.52 -3.74
CA ALA A 49 -14.40 16.87 -5.02
C ALA A 49 -14.76 17.77 -6.21
N GLY A 50 -13.80 17.98 -7.12
CA GLY A 50 -13.98 18.81 -8.30
C GLY A 50 -14.00 20.32 -8.04
N ILE A 51 -14.03 20.76 -6.77
CA ILE A 51 -14.04 22.18 -6.38
C ILE A 51 -12.67 22.58 -5.85
N ASP A 52 -12.33 22.12 -4.65
CA ASP A 52 -11.05 22.42 -3.98
C ASP A 52 -9.99 21.35 -4.32
N CYS A 53 -10.45 20.11 -4.53
CA CYS A 53 -9.62 18.96 -4.84
C CYS A 53 -10.09 18.35 -6.17
N PRO A 54 -9.52 18.79 -7.32
CA PRO A 54 -10.05 18.47 -8.65
C PRO A 54 -10.01 16.98 -9.02
N ARG A 55 -9.21 16.18 -8.31
CA ARG A 55 -9.01 14.75 -8.56
C ARG A 55 -9.61 13.85 -7.47
N ASP A 56 -10.22 14.46 -6.45
CA ASP A 56 -11.07 13.73 -5.53
C ASP A 56 -12.35 13.32 -6.24
N LYS A 57 -12.97 12.24 -5.77
CA LYS A 57 -14.18 11.69 -6.38
C LYS A 57 -15.23 11.37 -5.33
N THR A 58 -16.42 11.94 -5.49
CA THR A 58 -17.58 11.59 -4.69
C THR A 58 -18.16 10.25 -5.15
N VAL A 59 -18.57 9.44 -4.18
CA VAL A 59 -19.29 8.18 -4.38
C VAL A 59 -20.70 8.35 -3.83
N GLU A 60 -21.64 8.52 -4.75
CA GLU A 60 -23.05 8.66 -4.40
C GLU A 60 -23.59 7.40 -3.72
N GLY A 61 -24.52 7.60 -2.79
CA GLY A 61 -25.16 6.52 -2.04
C GLY A 61 -24.38 6.04 -0.82
N VAL A 62 -23.06 6.26 -0.76
CA VAL A 62 -22.23 5.88 0.38
C VAL A 62 -22.08 7.05 1.36
N TRP A 63 -22.38 6.81 2.63
CA TRP A 63 -22.23 7.80 3.70
C TRP A 63 -20.89 7.66 4.41
N ASP A 64 -20.24 8.80 4.63
CA ASP A 64 -19.04 8.96 5.44
C ASP A 64 -19.40 9.73 6.71
N ALA A 65 -19.17 9.12 7.88
CA ALA A 65 -19.48 9.71 9.18
C ALA A 65 -18.34 10.56 9.78
N ALA A 66 -17.20 10.67 9.10
CA ALA A 66 -16.06 11.40 9.63
C ALA A 66 -16.34 12.91 9.75
N TYR A 67 -15.85 13.51 10.84
CA TYR A 67 -16.03 14.93 11.16
C TYR A 67 -17.52 15.33 11.23
N SER A 68 -17.99 16.15 10.28
CA SER A 68 -19.39 16.56 10.16
C SER A 68 -20.24 15.55 9.38
N GLY A 69 -19.60 14.53 8.81
CA GLY A 69 -20.19 13.60 7.87
C GLY A 69 -20.56 14.21 6.52
N GLY A 70 -20.97 13.36 5.59
CA GLY A 70 -21.43 13.75 4.26
C GLY A 70 -21.39 12.60 3.26
N VAL A 71 -21.58 12.94 1.98
CA VAL A 71 -21.40 11.97 0.89
C VAL A 71 -19.93 11.56 0.84
N PHE A 72 -19.70 10.25 0.80
CA PHE A 72 -18.36 9.65 0.78
C PHE A 72 -17.55 10.22 -0.39
N THR A 73 -16.36 10.72 -0.07
CA THR A 73 -15.47 11.35 -1.04
C THR A 73 -14.12 10.67 -0.94
N LEU A 74 -13.67 10.08 -2.04
CA LEU A 74 -12.33 9.50 -2.19
C LEU A 74 -11.31 10.61 -2.44
N SER A 75 -10.13 10.48 -1.84
CA SER A 75 -8.99 11.33 -2.18
C SER A 75 -8.39 10.93 -3.53
N GLU A 76 -7.60 11.80 -4.14
CA GLU A 76 -6.78 11.46 -5.30
C GLU A 76 -5.93 10.18 -5.09
N LEU A 77 -5.43 9.96 -3.87
CA LEU A 77 -4.64 8.77 -3.53
C LEU A 77 -5.45 7.49 -3.78
N SER A 78 -6.70 7.45 -3.36
CA SER A 78 -7.59 6.30 -3.58
C SER A 78 -8.12 6.20 -5.01
N VAL A 79 -8.30 7.33 -5.69
CA VAL A 79 -8.81 7.35 -7.07
C VAL A 79 -7.80 6.81 -8.06
N GLN A 80 -6.52 7.19 -7.92
CA GLN A 80 -5.48 6.85 -8.89
C GLN A 80 -4.07 6.71 -8.29
N GLY A 81 -3.82 7.25 -7.10
CA GLY A 81 -2.50 7.29 -6.51
C GLY A 81 -1.96 5.92 -6.14
N LEU A 82 -2.71 5.10 -5.41
CA LEU A 82 -2.25 3.81 -4.86
C LEU A 82 -1.61 2.92 -5.93
N SER A 83 -2.33 2.66 -7.02
CA SER A 83 -1.86 1.81 -8.13
C SER A 83 -0.70 2.41 -8.93
N SER A 84 -0.48 3.73 -8.84
CA SER A 84 0.61 4.41 -9.56
C SER A 84 1.91 4.49 -8.76
N THR A 85 1.86 4.12 -7.47
CA THR A 85 3.03 4.11 -6.58
C THR A 85 3.56 2.69 -6.38
N PHE A 86 4.68 2.56 -5.65
CA PHE A 86 5.20 1.25 -5.25
C PHE A 86 4.19 0.42 -4.43
N CYS A 87 3.25 1.07 -3.72
CA CYS A 87 2.23 0.39 -2.92
C CYS A 87 1.23 -0.42 -3.77
N GLY A 88 1.14 -0.18 -5.08
CA GLY A 88 0.34 -1.01 -5.99
C GLY A 88 0.80 -2.47 -6.06
N SER A 89 2.06 -2.73 -5.66
CA SER A 89 2.65 -4.07 -5.57
C SER A 89 2.79 -4.58 -4.13
N CYS A 90 2.21 -3.89 -3.15
CA CYS A 90 2.29 -4.25 -1.73
C CYS A 90 0.96 -4.78 -1.19
N TYR A 91 1.00 -5.41 -0.02
CA TYR A 91 -0.18 -5.49 0.84
C TYR A 91 -0.59 -4.09 1.26
N LEU A 92 -1.90 -3.90 1.44
CA LEU A 92 -2.44 -2.65 1.92
C LEU A 92 -2.96 -2.83 3.33
N GLY A 93 -2.73 -1.83 4.16
CA GLY A 93 -3.20 -1.75 5.52
C GLY A 93 -3.88 -0.42 5.78
N VAL A 94 -4.70 -0.42 6.82
CA VAL A 94 -5.36 0.77 7.33
C VAL A 94 -5.06 0.86 8.82
N CYS A 95 -4.80 2.08 9.25
CA CYS A 95 -4.68 2.40 10.66
C CYS A 95 -5.35 3.75 10.87
N SER A 96 -6.55 3.73 11.45
CA SER A 96 -7.35 4.94 11.63
C SER A 96 -7.84 5.09 13.05
N ALA A 97 -7.87 6.34 13.52
CA ALA A 97 -8.55 6.70 14.75
C ALA A 97 -10.07 6.59 14.61
N GLY A 98 -10.57 6.90 13.41
CA GLY A 98 -11.97 6.76 13.05
C GLY A 98 -12.40 5.29 12.93
N GLY A 99 -13.72 5.12 12.86
CA GLY A 99 -14.35 3.80 12.69
C GLY A 99 -14.69 3.44 11.25
N ALA A 100 -14.41 4.29 10.26
CA ALA A 100 -14.92 4.16 8.89
C ALA A 100 -16.44 3.94 8.86
N SER A 101 -17.19 4.85 9.50
CA SER A 101 -18.65 4.74 9.68
C SER A 101 -19.16 3.49 10.41
N GLY A 102 -18.29 2.70 11.03
CA GLY A 102 -18.65 1.58 11.89
C GLY A 102 -18.79 0.23 11.17
N SER A 103 -19.07 -0.82 11.93
CA SER A 103 -19.12 -2.19 11.42
C SER A 103 -20.26 -2.38 10.43
N GLY A 104 -19.98 -2.99 9.28
CA GLY A 104 -20.97 -3.25 8.22
C GLY A 104 -21.41 -2.00 7.46
N SER A 105 -20.69 -0.89 7.59
CA SER A 105 -20.95 0.33 6.81
C SER A 105 -20.63 0.12 5.34
N GLU A 106 -21.34 0.86 4.49
CA GLU A 106 -21.03 0.92 3.05
C GLU A 106 -19.66 1.55 2.79
N GLU A 107 -19.19 2.44 3.66
CA GLU A 107 -17.84 3.01 3.59
C GLU A 107 -16.77 1.92 3.66
N ARG A 108 -16.86 1.03 4.66
CA ARG A 108 -15.92 -0.09 4.79
C ARG A 108 -15.97 -1.04 3.62
N ALA A 109 -17.19 -1.41 3.20
CA ALA A 109 -17.38 -2.27 2.04
C ALA A 109 -16.76 -1.64 0.78
N TYR A 110 -16.97 -0.34 0.56
CA TYR A 110 -16.42 0.36 -0.59
C TYR A 110 -14.89 0.39 -0.54
N LEU A 111 -14.30 0.75 0.60
CA LEU A 111 -12.84 0.76 0.78
C LEU A 111 -12.26 -0.62 0.49
N GLU A 112 -12.84 -1.69 1.04
CA GLU A 112 -12.40 -3.06 0.82
C GLU A 112 -12.50 -3.51 -0.64
N GLU A 113 -13.58 -3.15 -1.33
CA GLU A 113 -13.88 -3.66 -2.67
C GLU A 113 -13.21 -2.88 -3.78
N HIS A 114 -12.86 -1.61 -3.53
CA HIS A 114 -12.42 -0.68 -4.58
C HIS A 114 -11.08 0.00 -4.30
N VAL A 115 -10.69 0.18 -3.04
CA VAL A 115 -9.49 0.97 -2.66
C VAL A 115 -8.36 0.08 -2.16
N LEU A 116 -8.66 -0.78 -1.20
CA LEU A 116 -7.71 -1.67 -0.52
C LEU A 116 -7.51 -2.97 -1.31
N VAL A 117 -7.24 -2.80 -2.61
CA VAL A 117 -7.21 -3.88 -3.59
C VAL A 117 -5.92 -3.83 -4.40
N THR A 118 -5.03 -4.79 -4.15
CA THR A 118 -3.81 -5.04 -4.93
C THR A 118 -3.72 -6.53 -5.27
N GLY A 119 -2.88 -6.89 -6.24
CA GLY A 119 -2.61 -8.29 -6.57
C GLY A 119 -2.21 -9.13 -5.34
N PRO A 120 -1.21 -8.70 -4.55
CA PRO A 120 -0.85 -9.37 -3.29
C PRO A 120 -2.01 -9.45 -2.29
N GLN A 121 -2.73 -8.35 -2.05
CA GLN A 121 -3.84 -8.32 -1.10
C GLN A 121 -4.96 -9.30 -1.48
N GLN A 122 -5.30 -9.39 -2.76
CA GLN A 122 -6.30 -10.33 -3.27
C GLN A 122 -5.83 -11.79 -3.12
N GLN A 123 -4.57 -12.08 -3.42
CA GLN A 123 -4.01 -13.43 -3.25
C GLN A 123 -4.02 -13.87 -1.79
N LEU A 124 -3.71 -12.96 -0.86
CA LEU A 124 -3.79 -13.23 0.57
C LEU A 124 -5.24 -13.47 0.99
N ALA A 125 -6.19 -12.63 0.57
CA ALA A 125 -7.61 -12.79 0.90
C ALA A 125 -8.22 -14.10 0.37
N GLN A 126 -7.74 -14.62 -0.76
CA GLN A 126 -8.16 -15.92 -1.29
C GLN A 126 -7.73 -17.09 -0.41
N ARG A 127 -6.55 -17.00 0.21
CA ARG A 127 -6.00 -18.04 1.09
C ARG A 127 -6.50 -17.91 2.53
N LEU A 128 -6.62 -16.67 2.99
CA LEU A 128 -7.02 -16.29 4.32
C LEU A 128 -8.07 -15.17 4.24
N PRO A 129 -9.37 -15.50 4.12
CA PRO A 129 -10.42 -14.50 4.01
C PRO A 129 -10.46 -13.50 5.17
N SER A 130 -10.00 -13.89 6.36
CA SER A 130 -9.88 -12.99 7.52
C SER A 130 -8.84 -11.89 7.34
N ALA A 131 -7.96 -11.95 6.33
CA ALA A 131 -6.98 -10.90 6.05
C ALA A 131 -7.62 -9.56 5.65
N LYS A 132 -8.92 -9.55 5.29
CA LYS A 132 -9.70 -8.32 5.06
C LYS A 132 -10.66 -7.99 6.21
N ALA A 133 -10.66 -8.75 7.30
CA ALA A 133 -11.49 -8.43 8.46
C ALA A 133 -11.11 -7.04 9.00
N TRP A 134 -12.03 -6.34 9.67
CA TRP A 134 -11.68 -5.09 10.35
C TRP A 134 -11.32 -5.36 11.80
N SER A 135 -10.07 -5.08 12.13
CA SER A 135 -9.48 -5.17 13.46
C SER A 135 -9.71 -3.89 14.27
N ARG A 136 -9.51 -3.97 15.59
CA ARG A 136 -9.56 -2.81 16.50
C ARG A 136 -8.27 -2.71 17.31
N SER A 137 -7.98 -1.53 17.86
CA SER A 137 -6.88 -1.38 18.82
C SER A 137 -6.91 -2.47 19.91
N GLY A 138 -5.79 -3.17 20.09
CA GLY A 138 -5.65 -4.28 21.05
C GLY A 138 -6.00 -5.68 20.53
N GLN A 139 -6.68 -5.80 19.38
CA GLN A 139 -6.96 -7.08 18.70
C GLN A 139 -6.75 -6.92 17.20
N VAL A 140 -5.55 -7.28 16.73
CA VAL A 140 -5.10 -7.11 15.34
C VAL A 140 -5.07 -8.47 14.66
N ASP A 141 -6.17 -8.83 13.99
CA ASP A 141 -6.31 -10.07 13.22
C ASP A 141 -5.99 -9.86 11.73
N SER A 142 -5.89 -8.60 11.30
CA SER A 142 -5.73 -8.17 9.91
C SER A 142 -5.04 -6.80 9.82
N PRO A 143 -4.55 -6.41 8.63
CA PRO A 143 -3.95 -5.09 8.41
C PRO A 143 -4.94 -3.93 8.45
N PHE A 144 -6.26 -4.16 8.60
CA PHE A 144 -7.27 -3.10 8.60
C PHE A 144 -7.70 -2.76 10.03
N VAL A 145 -6.96 -1.86 10.69
CA VAL A 145 -7.16 -1.49 12.09
C VAL A 145 -7.86 -0.14 12.20
N VAL A 146 -8.95 -0.10 12.97
CA VAL A 146 -9.73 1.11 13.28
C VAL A 146 -9.79 1.35 14.79
N TYR A 147 -10.30 2.52 15.18
CA TYR A 147 -10.36 2.96 16.58
C TYR A 147 -8.98 2.96 17.26
N GLN A 148 -7.94 3.25 16.46
CA GLN A 148 -6.58 3.36 16.95
C GLN A 148 -6.40 4.71 17.64
N GLN A 149 -6.21 4.71 18.95
CA GLN A 149 -6.01 5.95 19.69
C GLN A 149 -4.61 6.52 19.39
N GLU A 150 -4.54 7.74 18.87
CA GLU A 150 -3.35 8.59 18.99
C GLU A 150 -3.26 9.09 20.44
N ILE A 151 -2.85 8.24 21.39
CA ILE A 151 -2.51 8.69 22.75
C ILE A 151 -1.02 8.54 22.96
N VAL A 152 -0.34 9.69 23.09
CA VAL A 152 0.99 9.81 23.66
C VAL A 152 0.87 9.64 25.17
N ASP A 153 1.08 8.44 25.69
CA ASP A 153 1.43 8.25 27.10
C ASP A 153 2.67 7.35 27.24
N ASP A 154 3.31 7.44 28.41
CA ASP A 154 4.62 6.85 28.71
C ASP A 154 4.64 5.30 28.72
N ARG A 155 3.55 4.62 28.30
CA ARG A 155 3.40 3.14 28.36
C ARG A 155 3.53 2.42 27.01
N GLY A 156 3.92 3.13 25.96
CA GLY A 156 4.24 2.51 24.67
C GLY A 156 3.09 2.66 23.68
N VAL A 157 3.39 3.38 22.60
CA VAL A 157 2.46 3.74 21.54
C VAL A 157 2.03 2.48 20.80
N PHE A 158 0.72 2.30 20.53
CA PHE A 158 0.29 1.52 19.37
C PHE A 158 0.12 2.53 18.23
N THR A 159 1.17 2.66 17.42
CA THR A 159 1.15 3.41 16.18
C THR A 159 0.68 2.53 15.04
N CYS A 160 0.42 3.16 13.90
CA CYS A 160 0.26 2.45 12.64
C CYS A 160 1.48 1.59 12.26
N ALA A 161 2.67 1.88 12.80
CA ALA A 161 3.85 1.04 12.64
C ALA A 161 3.76 -0.28 13.45
N ASP A 162 3.02 -0.28 14.57
CA ASP A 162 2.80 -1.49 15.37
C ASP A 162 1.78 -2.45 14.75
N VAL A 163 0.93 -1.96 13.83
CA VAL A 163 0.04 -2.82 13.04
C VAL A 163 0.85 -3.83 12.24
N ALA A 164 1.92 -3.40 11.58
CA ALA A 164 2.81 -4.30 10.85
C ALA A 164 3.52 -5.31 11.77
N ALA A 165 3.93 -4.87 12.97
CA ALA A 165 4.71 -5.68 13.91
C ALA A 165 3.88 -6.74 14.65
N ARG A 166 2.55 -6.63 14.67
CA ARG A 166 1.66 -7.47 15.50
C ARG A 166 0.71 -8.36 14.72
N LEU A 167 0.76 -8.35 13.38
CA LEU A 167 0.02 -9.30 12.56
C LEU A 167 0.52 -10.73 12.89
N PRO A 168 -0.26 -11.57 13.60
CA PRO A 168 0.25 -12.83 14.16
C PRO A 168 0.43 -13.95 13.13
N ALA A 169 0.24 -13.68 11.83
CA ALA A 169 -0.01 -14.76 10.86
C ALA A 169 0.50 -14.50 9.44
N TYR A 170 1.22 -13.41 9.16
CA TYR A 170 1.79 -13.25 7.82
C TYR A 170 3.02 -14.14 7.60
N GLU A 171 3.75 -14.49 8.66
CA GLU A 171 4.97 -15.31 8.54
C GLU A 171 4.68 -16.80 8.29
N GLU A 172 3.57 -17.36 8.80
CA GLU A 172 3.20 -18.77 8.57
C GLU A 172 2.41 -19.03 7.28
N VAL A 173 1.79 -17.99 6.68
CA VAL A 173 0.91 -18.13 5.48
C VAL A 173 1.62 -17.71 4.18
N LEU A 174 2.81 -17.10 4.29
CA LEU A 174 3.67 -16.88 3.13
C LEU A 174 4.08 -18.26 2.57
N PRO A 175 3.85 -18.52 1.28
CA PRO A 175 4.22 -19.79 0.69
C PRO A 175 5.72 -19.97 0.84
N THR A 176 6.16 -21.14 1.30
CA THR A 176 7.55 -21.58 1.05
C THR A 176 7.79 -21.40 -0.45
N PRO A 177 8.85 -20.68 -0.87
CA PRO A 177 9.07 -20.44 -2.28
C PRO A 177 9.12 -21.79 -3.00
N ALA A 178 8.30 -21.91 -4.05
CA ALA A 178 8.35 -23.08 -4.92
C ALA A 178 9.80 -23.26 -5.41
N PRO A 179 10.32 -24.49 -5.53
CA PRO A 179 11.67 -24.69 -6.05
C PRO A 179 11.77 -24.01 -7.41
N THR A 180 12.62 -22.99 -7.50
CA THR A 180 12.84 -22.21 -8.71
C THR A 180 13.21 -23.17 -9.82
N LEU A 181 12.34 -23.29 -10.83
CA LEU A 181 12.77 -23.81 -12.12
C LEU A 181 13.83 -22.83 -12.61
N THR A 182 15.09 -23.28 -12.58
CA THR A 182 16.24 -22.53 -13.06
C THR A 182 15.93 -22.02 -14.46
N SER A 183 15.66 -20.71 -14.56
CA SER A 183 15.55 -20.06 -15.85
C SER A 183 16.92 -20.19 -16.50
N THR A 184 16.99 -21.04 -17.52
CA THR A 184 18.18 -21.13 -18.36
C THR A 184 18.35 -19.75 -18.99
N PRO A 185 19.50 -19.08 -18.81
CA PRO A 185 19.71 -17.77 -19.40
C PRO A 185 19.49 -17.85 -20.92
N PRO A 186 18.87 -16.84 -21.54
CA PRO A 186 18.68 -16.82 -22.98
C PRO A 186 20.04 -17.01 -23.68
N PRO A 187 20.11 -17.79 -24.77
CA PRO A 187 21.37 -18.05 -25.45
C PRO A 187 22.02 -16.73 -25.84
N MET A 188 23.30 -16.59 -25.49
CA MET A 188 24.13 -15.45 -25.84
C MET A 188 24.05 -15.20 -27.37
N PRO A 189 23.81 -13.95 -27.83
CA PRO A 189 23.79 -13.64 -29.25
C PRO A 189 25.12 -14.04 -29.89
N ALA A 190 25.06 -14.69 -31.06
CA ALA A 190 26.25 -15.06 -31.81
C ALA A 190 27.06 -13.81 -32.17
N PRO A 191 28.41 -13.87 -32.10
CA PRO A 191 29.24 -12.72 -32.44
C PRO A 191 29.04 -12.33 -33.90
N THR A 192 28.82 -11.03 -34.14
CA THR A 192 28.72 -10.43 -35.47
C THR A 192 30.01 -10.72 -36.27
N PRO A 193 29.95 -11.25 -37.50
CA PRO A 193 31.13 -11.51 -38.31
C PRO A 193 31.93 -10.23 -38.57
N ALA A 194 33.25 -10.32 -38.45
CA ALA A 194 34.16 -9.23 -38.79
C ALA A 194 34.06 -8.89 -40.30
N PRO A 195 34.14 -7.61 -40.69
CA PRO A 195 34.08 -7.21 -42.08
C PRO A 195 35.26 -7.79 -42.89
N THR A 196 34.96 -8.31 -44.08
CA THR A 196 35.94 -8.83 -45.03
C THR A 196 36.89 -7.72 -45.50
N PRO A 197 38.22 -7.92 -45.49
CA PRO A 197 39.17 -6.94 -46.00
C PRO A 197 38.96 -6.67 -47.49
N ALA A 198 39.07 -5.39 -47.88
CA ALA A 198 39.03 -4.98 -49.29
C ALA A 198 40.24 -5.55 -50.07
N PRO A 199 40.07 -5.91 -51.35
CA PRO A 199 41.16 -6.45 -52.16
C PRO A 199 42.24 -5.40 -52.42
N THR A 200 43.50 -5.80 -52.22
CA THR A 200 44.70 -5.01 -52.53
C THR A 200 44.80 -4.78 -54.05
N PRO A 201 44.99 -3.53 -54.53
CA PRO A 201 45.22 -3.25 -55.94
C PRO A 201 46.53 -3.88 -56.43
N ALA A 202 46.51 -4.45 -57.64
CA ALA A 202 47.71 -4.99 -58.28
C ALA A 202 48.67 -3.87 -58.72
N PRO A 203 49.99 -4.06 -58.60
CA PRO A 203 50.97 -3.09 -59.09
C PRO A 203 50.99 -3.06 -60.62
N THR A 204 51.19 -1.86 -61.17
CA THR A 204 51.35 -1.59 -62.61
C THR A 204 52.83 -1.65 -63.00
#